data_AF-A0A9D1DKW3-F1
#
_entry.id   AF-A0A9D1DKW3-F1
#
_cell.length_a   1.000
_cell.length_b   1.000
_cell.length_c   1.000
_cell.angle_alpha   90.00
_cell.angle_beta   90.00
_cell.angle_gamma   90.00
#
_symmetry.space_group_name_H-M   'P 1'
#
loop_
_entity.id
_entity.type
_entity.pdbx_description
1 polymer ?
#
loop_
_entity_poly.entity_id
_entity_poly.type
_entity_poly.pdbx_seq_one_letter_code
_entity_poly.pdbx_strand_id
1 'polypeptide(L)'
;MKSGTLYFNWPLFRKTVLRFWPIWAIYAVALLAQGPFRLAGWLRGAQGAVEAARFAQQVPALAATELAVFFVPASCAAAGMAVYSHLYFARSAAAYGALPIKRGAIFNSVTLAGLLPILALNILAGLACLLAGAGQFRAVLPAAAGMAASLCLVSLCYFGIAALCAQLTGSIIALPILFFSVCVASALLDELIIAALSDFAYGYAGNTGGVLCLFSPIMGISRYLRTEGVGSVLQDGVYRVAGYRLSGWGYLLGYAAAGLLLLWPAQALYRRRRLESAGEVVAVNVLRPVFRYILAAGGALVLACFLSWGLNLRLDRMGALGAAVFAALMLLGGFIGWSAAEMLMRKSFRVFKMGRAWLGLGVLWALLTCLLFVVELDATGFERRVPAADEVRSVGVSTYTSGGQMVLREPENVELALELHQRLVDEKELYEVAQMAGLPLPDTWETVNFTYTLADGSRLLRRYKAAAAVSAEDIELLETIANLPEGLLSRKLPDVEPSVRNIAYASISWAVPDGDVTSVESLELTAEEALELYRECILPDMREAKIGLIWFTGGEVSEAYDCCISLELSHFSPTEGKSYETFYTYATVYSERTNAWLLEHGAGLHTPEELGNEYLIS
;
A
#
# COMPACT_ATOMS: atom_id res chain seq x y z
N MET A 1 55.42 6.05 24.73
CA MET A 1 54.97 4.79 24.06
C MET A 1 54.20 5.16 22.81
N LYS A 2 54.71 4.80 21.62
CA LYS A 2 54.06 5.07 20.33
C LYS A 2 52.83 4.17 20.21
N SER A 3 51.67 4.65 20.66
CA SER A 3 50.39 3.98 20.45
C SER A 3 50.09 4.02 18.95
N GLY A 4 50.19 2.86 18.30
CA GLY A 4 49.74 2.71 16.91
C GLY A 4 48.33 3.28 16.79
N THR A 5 48.10 4.10 15.78
CA THR A 5 46.83 4.79 15.52
C THR A 5 45.74 3.77 15.16
N LEU A 6 45.24 3.07 16.16
CA LEU A 6 44.19 2.07 16.01
C LEU A 6 42.86 2.79 15.76
N TYR A 7 42.21 2.44 14.65
CA TYR A 7 40.86 2.87 14.30
C TYR A 7 39.78 2.27 15.19
N PHE A 8 40.15 1.39 16.13
CA PHE A 8 39.26 0.63 17.00
C PHE A 8 39.91 0.40 18.37
N ASN A 9 39.13 0.55 19.44
CA ASN A 9 39.52 0.26 20.81
C ASN A 9 38.68 -0.92 21.37
N TRP A 10 39.34 -2.07 21.60
CA TRP A 10 38.70 -3.29 22.09
C TRP A 10 38.16 -3.19 23.53
N PRO A 11 38.92 -2.65 24.51
CA PRO A 11 38.40 -2.50 25.88
C PRO A 11 37.12 -1.67 25.95
N LEU A 12 37.04 -0.58 25.18
CA LEU A 12 35.86 0.27 25.09
C LEU A 12 34.67 -0.49 24.49
N PHE A 13 34.90 -1.20 23.39
CA PHE A 13 33.88 -2.05 22.75
C PHE A 13 33.30 -3.07 23.75
N ARG A 14 34.16 -3.89 24.37
CA ARG A 14 33.73 -4.94 25.30
C ARG A 14 32.94 -4.40 26.49
N LYS A 15 33.42 -3.31 27.10
CA LYS A 15 32.71 -2.66 28.22
C LYS A 15 31.35 -2.11 27.79
N THR A 16 31.24 -1.56 26.58
CA THR A 16 29.99 -1.01 26.07
C THR A 16 28.96 -2.12 25.83
N VAL A 17 29.37 -3.23 25.20
CA VAL A 17 28.49 -4.39 24.97
C VAL A 17 27.96 -4.95 26.29
N LEU A 18 28.86 -5.17 27.27
CA LEU A 18 28.49 -5.73 28.57
C LEU A 18 27.62 -4.78 29.40
N ARG A 19 27.86 -3.47 29.32
CA ARG A 19 27.06 -2.48 30.07
C ARG A 19 25.60 -2.46 29.65
N PHE A 20 25.33 -2.64 28.36
CA PHE A 20 23.99 -2.52 27.78
C PHE A 20 23.36 -3.88 27.45
N TRP A 21 23.81 -4.95 28.12
CA TRP A 21 23.29 -6.31 27.95
C TRP A 21 21.77 -6.48 28.05
N PRO A 22 21.01 -5.69 28.87
CA PRO A 22 19.56 -5.86 28.95
C PRO A 22 18.84 -5.57 27.63
N ILE A 23 19.35 -4.66 26.81
CA ILE A 23 18.76 -4.33 25.50
C ILE A 23 18.85 -5.54 24.56
N TRP A 24 20.02 -6.17 24.52
CA TRP A 24 20.25 -7.38 23.72
C TRP A 24 19.38 -8.53 24.23
N ALA A 25 19.23 -8.66 25.56
CA ALA A 25 18.40 -9.70 26.16
C ALA A 25 16.91 -9.55 25.80
N ILE A 26 16.35 -8.34 25.87
CA ILE A 26 14.96 -8.07 25.48
C ILE A 26 14.73 -8.39 24.00
N TYR A 27 15.66 -7.96 23.13
CA TYR A 27 15.58 -8.26 21.71
C TYR A 27 15.69 -9.77 21.42
N ALA A 28 16.57 -10.48 22.15
CA ALA A 28 16.70 -11.93 22.05
C ALA A 28 15.41 -12.66 22.44
N VAL A 29 14.70 -12.20 23.48
CA VAL A 29 13.40 -12.78 23.86
C VAL A 29 12.38 -12.64 22.74
N ALA A 30 12.27 -11.46 22.11
CA ALA A 30 11.37 -11.25 20.98
C ALA A 30 11.72 -12.16 19.78
N LEU A 31 13.01 -12.29 19.46
CA LEU A 31 13.50 -13.18 18.41
C LEU A 31 13.16 -14.66 18.70
N LEU A 32 13.40 -15.11 19.93
CA LEU A 32 13.14 -16.49 20.33
C LEU A 32 11.65 -16.82 20.33
N ALA A 33 10.82 -15.89 20.81
CA ALA A 33 9.37 -16.04 20.84
C ALA A 33 8.80 -16.19 19.42
N GLN A 34 9.16 -15.27 18.50
CA GLN A 34 8.58 -15.22 17.16
C GLN A 34 9.19 -16.22 16.17
N GLY A 35 10.47 -16.57 16.35
CA GLY A 35 11.16 -17.54 15.50
C GLY A 35 11.05 -18.97 16.05
N PRO A 36 12.05 -19.45 16.81
CA PRO A 36 12.19 -20.87 17.14
C PRO A 36 11.10 -21.42 18.06
N PHE A 37 10.58 -20.66 19.02
CA PHE A 37 9.52 -21.16 19.91
C PHE A 37 8.18 -21.27 19.19
N ARG A 38 7.80 -20.26 18.41
CA ARG A 38 6.63 -20.34 17.52
C ARG A 38 6.75 -21.50 16.55
N LEU A 39 7.92 -21.69 15.94
CA LEU A 39 8.18 -22.80 15.02
C LEU A 39 8.03 -24.16 15.72
N ALA A 40 8.63 -24.34 16.89
CA ALA A 40 8.51 -25.58 17.66
C ALA A 40 7.06 -25.88 18.04
N GLY A 41 6.26 -24.85 18.38
CA GLY A 41 4.84 -24.99 18.66
C GLY A 41 4.05 -25.48 17.45
N TRP A 42 4.25 -24.86 16.28
CA TRP A 42 3.58 -25.23 15.03
C TRP A 42 3.96 -26.63 14.56
N LEU A 43 5.24 -27.00 14.66
CA LEU A 43 5.71 -28.34 14.29
C LEU A 43 5.13 -29.44 15.18
N ARG A 44 4.86 -29.17 16.47
CA ARG A 44 4.19 -30.14 17.36
C ARG A 44 2.73 -30.38 17.00
N GLY A 45 2.07 -29.39 16.41
CA GLY A 45 0.67 -29.47 15.97
C GLY A 45 0.48 -30.01 14.56
N ALA A 46 1.58 -30.25 13.81
CA ALA A 46 1.50 -30.72 12.43
C ALA A 46 0.97 -32.16 12.36
N GLN A 47 -0.03 -32.39 11.53
CA GLN A 47 -0.69 -33.70 11.36
C GLN A 47 0.04 -34.60 10.35
N GLY A 48 0.97 -34.05 9.56
CA GLY A 48 1.77 -34.81 8.60
C GLY A 48 3.08 -34.15 8.18
N ALA A 49 3.94 -34.90 7.47
CA ALA A 49 5.27 -34.45 7.08
C ALA A 49 5.25 -33.26 6.09
N VAL A 50 4.28 -33.21 5.19
CA VAL A 50 4.11 -32.11 4.23
C VAL A 50 3.74 -30.81 4.95
N GLU A 51 2.83 -30.90 5.92
CA GLU A 51 2.42 -29.76 6.73
C GLU A 51 3.57 -29.26 7.63
N ALA A 52 4.31 -30.18 8.26
CA ALA A 52 5.50 -29.85 9.03
C ALA A 52 6.57 -29.14 8.18
N ALA A 53 6.79 -29.58 6.94
CA ALA A 53 7.71 -28.92 6.00
C ALA A 53 7.24 -27.51 5.62
N ARG A 54 5.93 -27.29 5.46
CA ARG A 54 5.36 -25.95 5.22
C ARG A 54 5.57 -25.03 6.41
N PHE A 55 5.23 -25.48 7.61
CA PHE A 55 5.42 -24.69 8.83
C PHE A 55 6.90 -24.36 9.07
N ALA A 56 7.80 -25.30 8.76
CA ALA A 56 9.25 -25.08 8.79
C ALA A 56 9.72 -23.93 7.90
N GLN A 57 9.01 -23.62 6.81
CA GLN A 57 9.30 -22.48 5.93
C GLN A 57 8.51 -21.22 6.30
N GLN A 58 7.22 -21.38 6.60
CA GLN A 58 6.30 -20.28 6.85
C GLN A 58 6.67 -19.49 8.10
N VAL A 59 6.96 -20.19 9.22
CA VAL A 59 7.13 -19.52 10.52
C VAL A 59 8.36 -18.59 10.54
N PRO A 60 9.55 -19.00 10.06
CA PRO A 60 10.69 -18.08 9.97
C PRO A 60 10.45 -16.92 8.98
N ALA A 61 9.77 -17.16 7.86
CA ALA A 61 9.46 -16.11 6.88
C ALA A 61 8.50 -15.05 7.46
N LEU A 62 7.45 -15.48 8.17
CA LEU A 62 6.56 -14.59 8.90
C LEU A 62 7.29 -13.85 10.03
N ALA A 63 8.18 -14.53 10.76
CA ALA A 63 8.95 -13.89 11.82
C ALA A 63 9.84 -12.77 11.26
N ALA A 64 10.44 -12.98 10.08
CA ALA A 64 11.25 -11.96 9.41
C ALA A 64 10.45 -10.68 9.11
N THR A 65 9.26 -10.82 8.53
CA THR A 65 8.40 -9.68 8.15
C THR A 65 7.86 -8.93 9.38
N GLU A 66 7.32 -9.65 10.37
CA GLU A 66 6.76 -9.06 11.60
C GLU A 66 7.81 -8.34 12.46
N LEU A 67 8.97 -8.97 12.68
CA LEU A 67 10.03 -8.40 13.49
C LEU A 67 10.66 -7.17 12.83
N ALA A 68 10.77 -7.17 11.50
CA ALA A 68 11.39 -6.09 10.73
C ALA A 68 10.68 -4.73 10.87
N VAL A 69 9.38 -4.71 11.14
CA VAL A 69 8.58 -3.47 11.18
C VAL A 69 8.53 -2.85 12.59
N PHE A 70 8.56 -3.69 13.64
CA PHE A 70 8.37 -3.22 15.03
C PHE A 70 9.60 -3.45 15.92
N PHE A 71 10.05 -4.70 16.05
CA PHE A 71 11.06 -5.07 17.04
C PHE A 71 12.49 -4.67 16.64
N VAL A 72 12.86 -4.85 15.37
CA VAL A 72 14.18 -4.43 14.86
C VAL A 72 14.37 -2.91 14.95
N PRO A 73 13.46 -2.05 14.45
CA PRO A 73 13.65 -0.60 14.55
C PRO A 73 13.69 -0.12 16.00
N ALA A 74 12.81 -0.65 16.88
CA ALA A 74 12.83 -0.32 18.31
C ALA A 74 14.17 -0.70 18.97
N SER A 75 14.70 -1.87 18.64
CA SER A 75 15.97 -2.36 19.19
C SER A 75 17.18 -1.59 18.64
N CYS A 76 17.17 -1.21 17.36
CA CYS A 76 18.19 -0.35 16.76
C CYS A 76 18.16 1.07 17.36
N ALA A 77 16.98 1.64 17.60
CA ALA A 77 16.82 2.92 18.27
C ALA A 77 17.34 2.86 19.71
N ALA A 78 16.93 1.85 20.48
CA ALA A 78 17.40 1.64 21.86
C ALA A 78 18.92 1.43 21.93
N ALA A 79 19.48 0.64 21.01
CA ALA A 79 20.92 0.45 20.88
C ALA A 79 21.64 1.77 20.59
N GLY A 80 21.14 2.55 19.62
CA GLY A 80 21.64 3.89 19.32
C GLY A 80 21.61 4.82 20.54
N MET A 81 20.49 4.87 21.27
CA MET A 81 20.37 5.65 22.50
C MET A 81 21.41 5.24 23.55
N ALA A 82 21.59 3.94 23.74
CA ALA A 82 22.50 3.40 24.73
C ALA A 82 23.97 3.68 24.40
N VAL A 83 24.40 3.31 23.20
CA VAL A 83 25.80 3.43 22.81
C VAL A 83 26.23 4.89 22.65
N TYR A 84 25.33 5.77 22.18
CA TYR A 84 25.60 7.21 22.09
C TYR A 84 25.18 8.03 23.32
N SER A 85 24.80 7.37 24.43
CA SER A 85 24.32 8.04 25.65
C SER A 85 25.32 9.06 26.21
N HIS A 86 26.62 8.88 25.99
CA HIS A 86 27.65 9.82 26.42
C HIS A 86 27.60 11.18 25.72
N LEU A 87 26.88 11.31 24.59
CA LEU A 87 26.69 12.58 23.89
C LEU A 87 25.63 13.48 24.54
N TYR A 88 24.77 12.92 25.38
CA TYR A 88 23.60 13.62 25.92
C TYR A 88 23.81 14.20 27.31
N PHE A 89 24.86 13.77 28.02
CA PHE A 89 25.17 14.27 29.37
C PHE A 89 26.55 14.93 29.39
N ALA A 90 26.62 16.18 29.85
CA ALA A 90 27.87 16.96 29.83
C ALA A 90 29.02 16.27 30.58
N ARG A 91 28.73 15.63 31.73
CA ARG A 91 29.74 14.92 32.54
C ARG A 91 30.35 13.72 31.81
N SER A 92 29.53 12.93 31.11
CA SER A 92 30.04 11.79 30.35
C SER A 92 30.70 12.23 29.05
N ALA A 93 30.20 13.27 28.39
CA ALA A 93 30.83 13.87 27.21
C ALA A 93 32.26 14.37 27.52
N ALA A 94 32.43 15.06 28.65
CA ALA A 94 33.75 15.49 29.13
C ALA A 94 34.68 14.30 29.46
N ALA A 95 34.15 13.27 30.12
CA ALA A 95 34.93 12.06 30.43
C ALA A 95 35.43 11.33 29.16
N TYR A 96 34.57 11.20 28.13
CA TYR A 96 34.96 10.65 26.84
C TYR A 96 35.93 11.56 26.07
N GLY A 97 35.81 12.88 26.24
CA GLY A 97 36.73 13.87 25.68
C GLY A 97 38.13 13.84 26.29
N ALA A 98 38.26 13.39 27.54
CA ALA A 98 39.54 13.26 28.25
C ALA A 98 40.29 11.95 27.96
N LEU A 99 39.66 10.98 27.29
CA LEU A 99 40.32 9.72 26.93
C LEU A 99 41.43 9.98 25.90
N PRO A 100 42.61 9.32 26.02
CA PRO A 100 43.69 9.40 25.03
C PRO A 100 43.38 8.57 23.77
N ILE A 101 42.17 8.72 23.22
CA ILE A 101 41.65 7.96 22.07
C ILE A 101 41.11 8.95 21.03
N LYS A 102 41.41 8.75 19.75
CA LYS A 102 40.87 9.58 18.67
C LYS A 102 39.33 9.45 18.63
N ARG A 103 38.63 10.57 18.42
CA ARG A 103 37.15 10.60 18.31
C ARG A 103 36.59 9.60 17.29
N GLY A 104 37.27 9.41 16.15
CA GLY A 104 36.87 8.42 15.14
C GLY A 104 36.94 6.97 15.64
N ALA A 105 37.95 6.64 16.45
CA ALA A 105 38.08 5.31 17.04
C ALA A 105 37.03 5.06 18.13
N ILE A 106 36.68 6.09 18.91
CA ILE A 106 35.55 6.02 19.86
C ILE A 106 34.25 5.73 19.11
N PHE A 107 33.96 6.50 18.05
CA PHE A 107 32.76 6.28 17.23
C PHE A 107 32.71 4.85 16.70
N ASN A 108 33.77 4.36 16.07
CA ASN A 108 33.81 3.02 15.50
C ASN A 108 33.58 1.93 16.56
N SER A 109 34.27 2.01 17.71
CA SER A 109 34.11 1.05 18.80
C SER A 109 32.69 1.01 19.35
N VAL A 110 32.07 2.17 19.55
CA VAL A 110 30.74 2.31 20.15
C VAL A 110 29.64 1.93 19.14
N THR A 111 29.80 2.30 17.87
CA THR A 111 28.92 1.90 16.75
C THR A 111 28.90 0.38 16.61
N LEU A 112 30.07 -0.25 16.54
CA LEU A 112 30.18 -1.71 16.47
C LEU A 112 29.62 -2.40 17.71
N ALA A 113 29.81 -1.80 18.90
CA ALA A 113 29.25 -2.34 20.14
C ALA A 113 27.73 -2.32 20.19
N GLY A 114 27.09 -1.42 19.43
CA GLY A 114 25.63 -1.40 19.30
C GLY A 114 25.12 -2.34 18.20
N LEU A 115 25.83 -2.40 17.08
CA LEU A 115 25.39 -3.13 15.89
C LEU A 115 25.67 -4.64 15.96
N LEU A 116 26.88 -5.04 16.36
CA LEU A 116 27.29 -6.45 16.30
C LEU A 116 26.45 -7.38 17.20
N PRO A 117 26.04 -7.00 18.42
CA PRO A 117 25.14 -7.83 19.22
C PRO A 117 23.79 -8.08 18.54
N ILE A 118 23.20 -7.07 17.89
CA ILE A 118 21.93 -7.23 17.15
C ILE A 118 22.10 -8.20 15.99
N LEU A 119 23.16 -8.04 15.19
CA LEU A 119 23.44 -8.94 14.06
C LEU A 119 23.72 -10.37 14.55
N ALA A 120 24.47 -10.53 15.63
CA ALA A 120 24.74 -11.83 16.23
C ALA A 120 23.44 -12.50 16.71
N LEU A 121 22.53 -11.75 17.34
CA LEU A 121 21.25 -12.28 17.79
C LEU A 121 20.34 -12.70 16.63
N ASN A 122 20.33 -11.97 15.51
CA ASN A 122 19.60 -12.37 14.31
C ASN A 122 20.11 -13.70 13.75
N ILE A 123 21.43 -13.88 13.70
CA ILE A 123 22.07 -15.13 13.26
C ILE A 123 21.75 -16.26 14.24
N LEU A 124 21.88 -16.02 15.53
CA LEU A 124 21.58 -17.01 16.58
C LEU A 124 20.10 -17.43 16.55
N ALA A 125 19.18 -16.51 16.27
CA ALA A 125 17.76 -16.83 16.10
C ALA A 125 17.53 -17.72 14.87
N GLY A 126 18.20 -17.45 13.75
CA GLY A 126 18.20 -18.33 12.58
C GLY A 126 18.72 -19.72 12.90
N LEU A 127 19.87 -19.81 13.58
CA LEU A 127 20.43 -21.10 14.03
C LEU A 127 19.49 -21.84 14.99
N ALA A 128 18.81 -21.13 15.90
CA ALA A 128 17.82 -21.72 16.78
C ALA A 128 16.59 -22.24 16.02
N CYS A 129 16.16 -21.57 14.95
CA CYS A 129 15.13 -22.08 14.05
C CYS A 129 15.60 -23.37 13.35
N LEU A 130 16.86 -23.45 12.90
CA LEU A 130 17.42 -24.69 12.34
C LEU A 130 17.37 -25.85 13.33
N LEU A 131 17.68 -25.59 14.61
CA LEU A 131 17.61 -26.58 15.67
C LEU A 131 16.16 -27.00 15.94
N ALA A 132 15.23 -26.06 16.05
CA ALA A 132 13.82 -26.33 16.27
C ALA A 132 13.17 -27.12 15.12
N GLY A 133 13.58 -26.84 13.88
CA GLY A 133 13.11 -27.50 12.67
C GLY A 133 14.01 -28.63 12.16
N ALA A 134 14.89 -29.20 12.99
CA ALA A 134 15.90 -30.16 12.55
C ALA A 134 15.30 -31.39 11.81
N GLY A 135 14.11 -31.83 12.20
CA GLY A 135 13.38 -32.92 11.53
C GLY A 135 12.92 -32.58 10.10
N GLN A 136 12.89 -31.30 9.74
CA GLN A 136 12.53 -30.77 8.42
C GLN A 136 13.67 -29.91 7.85
N PHE A 137 14.93 -30.35 8.04
CA PHE A 137 16.13 -29.55 7.77
C PHE A 137 16.15 -28.88 6.39
N ARG A 138 15.79 -29.63 5.33
CA ARG A 138 15.77 -29.11 3.95
C ARG A 138 14.78 -27.94 3.77
N ALA A 139 13.68 -27.96 4.51
CA ALA A 139 12.64 -26.94 4.46
C ALA A 139 13.00 -25.75 5.36
N VAL A 140 13.45 -25.98 6.59
CA VAL A 140 13.77 -24.88 7.52
C VAL A 140 15.03 -24.12 7.13
N LEU A 141 16.02 -24.76 6.48
CA LEU A 141 17.30 -24.15 6.13
C LEU A 141 17.18 -22.84 5.35
N PRO A 142 16.55 -22.80 4.16
CA PRO A 142 16.42 -21.57 3.39
C PRO A 142 15.60 -20.50 4.12
N ALA A 143 14.56 -20.90 4.87
CA ALA A 143 13.70 -19.96 5.57
C ALA A 143 14.39 -19.33 6.80
N ALA A 144 15.11 -20.12 7.60
CA ALA A 144 15.87 -19.63 8.74
C ALA A 144 17.08 -18.78 8.32
N ALA A 145 17.78 -19.17 7.25
CA ALA A 145 18.83 -18.35 6.65
C ALA A 145 18.25 -17.04 6.09
N GLY A 146 17.11 -17.11 5.41
CA GLY A 146 16.38 -15.95 4.89
C GLY A 146 15.94 -14.99 6.01
N MET A 147 15.42 -15.52 7.11
CA MET A 147 15.06 -14.73 8.30
C MET A 147 16.29 -14.04 8.89
N ALA A 148 17.37 -14.77 9.16
CA ALA A 148 18.59 -14.17 9.72
C ALA A 148 19.18 -13.10 8.80
N ALA A 149 19.28 -13.37 7.50
CA ALA A 149 19.84 -12.45 6.52
C ALA A 149 18.98 -11.18 6.36
N SER A 150 17.66 -11.33 6.20
CA SER A 150 16.75 -10.18 6.09
C SER A 150 16.77 -9.30 7.33
N LEU A 151 16.70 -9.88 8.54
CA LEU A 151 16.77 -9.13 9.79
C LEU A 151 18.12 -8.41 9.95
N CYS A 152 19.23 -9.02 9.52
CA CYS A 152 20.54 -8.36 9.48
C CYS A 152 20.56 -7.15 8.53
N LEU A 153 20.05 -7.29 7.30
CA LEU A 153 19.98 -6.19 6.34
C LEU A 153 19.12 -5.03 6.87
N VAL A 154 17.96 -5.36 7.43
CA VAL A 154 17.05 -4.39 8.06
C VAL A 154 17.71 -3.71 9.26
N SER A 155 18.45 -4.45 10.09
CA SER A 155 19.19 -3.90 11.24
C SER A 155 20.27 -2.92 10.79
N LEU A 156 20.98 -3.18 9.68
CA LEU A 156 21.97 -2.25 9.12
C LEU A 156 21.33 -0.92 8.70
N CYS A 157 20.16 -0.98 8.04
CA CYS A 157 19.38 0.19 7.68
C CYS A 157 19.03 1.04 8.91
N TYR A 158 18.28 0.45 9.85
CA TYR A 158 17.78 1.19 11.02
C TYR A 158 18.88 1.65 11.95
N PHE A 159 19.92 0.85 12.17
CA PHE A 159 21.03 1.29 13.02
C PHE A 159 21.80 2.45 12.38
N GLY A 160 21.97 2.47 11.05
CA GLY A 160 22.54 3.60 10.32
C GLY A 160 21.75 4.89 10.53
N ILE A 161 20.42 4.81 10.43
CA ILE A 161 19.51 5.94 10.68
C ILE A 161 19.59 6.38 12.15
N ALA A 162 19.55 5.45 13.09
CA ALA A 162 19.66 5.73 14.53
C ALA A 162 20.99 6.40 14.87
N ALA A 163 22.09 5.93 14.27
CA ALA A 163 23.43 6.52 14.44
C ALA A 163 23.50 7.94 13.90
N LEU A 164 22.90 8.22 12.74
CA LEU A 164 22.80 9.58 12.22
C LEU A 164 21.93 10.46 13.12
N CYS A 165 20.74 10.01 13.49
CA CYS A 165 19.83 10.72 14.39
C CYS A 165 20.49 11.08 15.72
N ALA A 166 21.30 10.18 16.29
CA ALA A 166 22.08 10.42 17.50
C ALA A 166 23.07 11.58 17.39
N GLN A 167 23.59 11.85 16.19
CA GLN A 167 24.48 13.00 15.97
C GLN A 167 23.73 14.31 15.76
N LEU A 168 22.49 14.24 15.28
CA LEU A 168 21.64 15.40 15.03
C LEU A 168 20.96 15.93 16.30
N THR A 169 20.73 15.07 17.28
CA THR A 169 20.13 15.42 18.57
C THR A 169 21.14 15.51 19.71
N GLY A 170 20.92 16.41 20.65
CA GLY A 170 21.59 16.48 21.96
C GLY A 170 20.75 15.95 23.12
N SER A 171 19.53 15.47 22.87
CA SER A 171 18.67 14.88 23.90
C SER A 171 18.43 13.40 23.64
N ILE A 172 18.56 12.59 24.70
CA ILE A 172 18.28 11.15 24.65
C ILE A 172 16.82 10.85 24.30
N ILE A 173 15.88 11.73 24.69
CA ILE A 173 14.44 11.59 24.41
C ILE A 173 14.13 11.97 22.95
N ALA A 174 14.85 12.93 22.38
CA ALA A 174 14.60 13.37 21.00
C ALA A 174 15.13 12.39 19.95
N LEU A 175 16.09 11.51 20.30
CA LEU A 175 16.59 10.48 19.37
C LEU A 175 15.47 9.55 18.87
N PRO A 176 14.71 8.83 19.71
CA PRO A 176 13.69 7.91 19.22
C PRO A 176 12.60 8.64 18.43
N ILE A 177 12.20 9.84 18.87
CA ILE A 177 11.24 10.67 18.14
C ILE A 177 11.75 10.98 16.73
N LEU A 178 12.99 11.48 16.60
CA LEU A 178 13.59 11.80 15.31
C LEU A 178 13.75 10.55 14.43
N PHE A 179 14.20 9.44 15.03
CA PHE A 179 14.38 8.16 14.35
C PHE A 179 13.06 7.66 13.73
N PHE A 180 11.99 7.56 14.52
CA PHE A 180 10.69 7.11 14.02
C PHE A 180 10.08 8.11 13.04
N SER A 181 10.26 9.42 13.26
CA SER A 181 9.83 10.45 12.31
C SER A 181 10.47 10.25 10.95
N VAL A 182 11.79 10.08 10.87
CA VAL A 182 12.49 9.82 9.59
C VAL A 182 11.98 8.53 8.94
N CYS A 183 11.67 7.51 9.74
CA CYS A 183 11.22 6.22 9.21
C CYS A 183 9.82 6.24 8.57
N VAL A 184 8.99 7.25 8.85
CA VAL A 184 7.59 7.33 8.36
C VAL A 184 7.26 8.63 7.63
N ALA A 185 8.08 9.68 7.74
CA ALA A 185 7.75 11.02 7.28
C ALA A 185 7.48 11.13 5.78
N SER A 186 8.26 10.43 4.94
CA SER A 186 8.10 10.48 3.48
C SER A 186 6.80 9.80 3.02
N ALA A 187 6.46 8.66 3.61
CA ALA A 187 5.18 7.99 3.35
C ALA A 187 4.00 8.83 3.84
N LEU A 188 4.09 9.42 5.04
CA LEU A 188 3.05 10.33 5.54
C LEU A 188 2.88 11.54 4.61
N LEU A 189 3.97 12.11 4.12
CA LEU A 189 3.92 13.22 3.17
C LEU A 189 3.27 12.82 1.83
N ASP A 190 3.60 11.63 1.31
CA ASP A 190 2.99 11.06 0.10
C ASP A 190 1.47 10.98 0.27
N GLU A 191 1.00 10.38 1.37
CA GLU A 191 -0.43 10.26 1.70
C GLU A 191 -1.11 11.63 1.83
N LEU A 192 -0.48 12.60 2.51
CA LEU A 192 -1.04 13.94 2.67
C LEU A 192 -1.10 14.73 1.35
N ILE A 193 -0.15 14.51 0.44
CA ILE A 193 -0.16 15.15 -0.89
C ILE A 193 -1.24 14.50 -1.75
N ILE A 194 -1.30 13.17 -1.81
CA ILE A 194 -2.33 12.44 -2.56
C ILE A 194 -3.72 12.81 -2.04
N ALA A 195 -3.88 12.94 -0.72
CA ALA A 195 -5.08 13.42 -0.08
C ALA A 195 -5.52 14.79 -0.61
N ALA A 196 -4.64 15.78 -0.53
CA ALA A 196 -4.93 17.13 -0.98
C ALA A 196 -5.20 17.19 -2.50
N LEU A 197 -4.44 16.45 -3.31
CA LEU A 197 -4.68 16.36 -4.75
C LEU A 197 -6.01 15.67 -5.07
N SER A 198 -6.41 14.67 -4.30
CA SER A 198 -7.70 13.99 -4.52
C SER A 198 -8.90 14.87 -4.17
N ASP A 199 -8.73 15.83 -3.24
CA ASP A 199 -9.77 16.78 -2.86
C ASP A 199 -9.89 17.95 -3.85
N PHE A 200 -8.77 18.42 -4.45
CA PHE A 200 -8.73 19.68 -5.21
C PHE A 200 -8.36 19.55 -6.70
N ALA A 201 -7.89 18.39 -7.17
CA ALA A 201 -7.60 18.16 -8.59
C ALA A 201 -8.67 17.26 -9.19
N TYR A 202 -9.56 17.85 -9.99
CA TYR A 202 -10.62 17.10 -10.66
C TYR A 202 -10.03 16.05 -11.62
N GLY A 203 -10.59 14.83 -11.60
CA GLY A 203 -10.09 13.72 -12.41
C GLY A 203 -8.83 13.02 -11.84
N TYR A 204 -8.31 13.42 -10.67
CA TYR A 204 -7.08 12.85 -10.12
C TYR A 204 -7.27 11.40 -9.63
N ALA A 205 -6.56 10.47 -10.28
CA ALA A 205 -6.48 9.08 -9.85
C ALA A 205 -5.32 8.90 -8.86
N GLY A 206 -5.58 9.12 -7.57
CA GLY A 206 -4.62 8.87 -6.51
C GLY A 206 -4.23 7.39 -6.43
N ASN A 207 -2.93 7.10 -6.45
CA ASN A 207 -2.37 5.77 -6.21
C ASN A 207 -1.45 5.81 -4.98
N THR A 208 -1.77 5.03 -3.95
CA THR A 208 -1.06 5.08 -2.66
C THR A 208 0.26 4.32 -2.70
N GLY A 209 1.27 4.96 -2.10
CA GLY A 209 2.65 4.52 -1.98
C GLY A 209 3.41 4.51 -3.30
N GLY A 210 3.62 5.71 -3.80
CA GLY A 210 4.56 6.00 -4.86
C GLY A 210 6.02 5.86 -4.41
N VAL A 211 6.92 6.44 -5.20
CA VAL A 211 8.38 6.40 -4.97
C VAL A 211 8.76 6.96 -3.59
N LEU A 212 7.98 7.90 -3.04
CA LEU A 212 8.23 8.50 -1.73
C LEU A 212 8.19 7.50 -0.58
N CYS A 213 7.40 6.42 -0.67
CA CYS A 213 7.40 5.36 0.34
C CYS A 213 8.74 4.64 0.47
N LEU A 214 9.59 4.65 -0.57
CA LEU A 214 10.95 4.10 -0.51
C LEU A 214 11.86 4.86 0.46
N PHE A 215 11.57 6.14 0.73
CA PHE A 215 12.34 6.96 1.67
C PHE A 215 11.81 6.86 3.11
N SER A 216 10.77 6.06 3.35
CA SER A 216 10.26 5.74 4.68
C SER A 216 10.50 4.27 5.00
N PRO A 217 11.69 3.91 5.53
CA PRO A 217 12.12 2.53 5.76
C PRO A 217 11.09 1.62 6.43
N ILE A 218 10.32 2.09 7.42
CA ILE A 218 9.29 1.26 8.05
C ILE A 218 8.19 0.87 7.04
N MET A 219 7.69 1.84 6.28
CA MET A 219 6.61 1.64 5.30
C MET A 219 7.11 0.94 4.03
N GLY A 220 8.32 1.27 3.58
CA GLY A 220 8.91 0.62 2.43
C GLY A 220 9.31 -0.83 2.72
N ILE A 221 9.91 -1.12 3.88
CA ILE A 221 10.24 -2.51 4.26
C ILE A 221 8.96 -3.32 4.44
N SER A 222 7.91 -2.78 5.08
CA SER A 222 6.62 -3.49 5.19
C SER A 222 5.96 -3.77 3.84
N ARG A 223 6.14 -2.89 2.85
CA ARG A 223 5.59 -3.07 1.50
C ARG A 223 6.39 -4.05 0.64
N TYR A 224 7.72 -4.04 0.73
CA TYR A 224 8.60 -4.77 -0.19
C TYR A 224 9.13 -6.09 0.36
N LEU A 225 9.30 -6.24 1.69
CA LEU A 225 9.65 -7.52 2.29
C LEU A 225 8.38 -8.35 2.45
N ARG A 226 8.20 -9.34 1.57
CA ARG A 226 7.01 -10.19 1.53
C ARG A 226 7.35 -11.67 1.66
N THR A 227 6.39 -12.43 2.16
CA THR A 227 6.42 -13.89 2.15
C THR A 227 5.57 -14.35 0.97
N GLU A 228 6.18 -15.03 0.01
CA GLU A 228 5.52 -15.59 -1.16
C GLU A 228 5.34 -17.10 -0.98
N GLY A 229 4.14 -17.61 -1.29
CA GLY A 229 3.92 -19.03 -1.47
C GLY A 229 4.71 -19.54 -2.68
N VAL A 230 5.36 -20.68 -2.54
CA VAL A 230 5.94 -21.45 -3.66
C VAL A 230 5.25 -22.78 -3.64
N GLY A 231 4.76 -23.26 -4.77
CA GLY A 231 4.18 -24.60 -4.81
C GLY A 231 4.55 -25.42 -6.02
N SER A 232 4.01 -26.63 -5.97
CA SER A 232 4.29 -27.71 -6.89
C SER A 232 2.99 -28.37 -7.32
N VAL A 233 2.84 -28.62 -8.62
CA VAL A 233 1.77 -29.44 -9.18
C VAL A 233 2.10 -30.91 -8.89
N LEU A 234 1.22 -31.65 -8.20
CA LEU A 234 1.36 -33.10 -8.04
C LEU A 234 0.85 -33.85 -9.29
N GLN A 235 1.12 -35.16 -9.39
CA GLN A 235 0.70 -36.00 -10.52
C GLN A 235 -0.81 -36.02 -10.76
N ASP A 236 -1.62 -35.70 -9.74
CA ASP A 236 -3.09 -35.63 -9.82
C ASP A 236 -3.62 -34.27 -10.34
N GLY A 237 -2.74 -33.39 -10.84
CA GLY A 237 -3.11 -32.06 -11.35
C GLY A 237 -3.44 -31.01 -10.28
N VAL A 238 -3.53 -31.40 -9.00
CA VAL A 238 -3.79 -30.49 -7.87
C VAL A 238 -2.50 -29.79 -7.44
N TYR A 239 -2.46 -28.46 -7.53
CA TYR A 239 -1.40 -27.66 -6.93
C TYR A 239 -1.62 -27.50 -5.45
N ARG A 240 -0.55 -27.71 -4.68
CA ARG A 240 -0.54 -27.33 -3.27
C ARG A 240 0.68 -26.44 -3.02
N VAL A 241 0.53 -25.42 -2.16
CA VAL A 241 1.66 -24.64 -1.67
C VAL A 241 2.69 -25.63 -1.10
N ALA A 242 3.83 -25.76 -1.77
CA ALA A 242 4.87 -26.72 -1.39
C ALA A 242 5.81 -26.10 -0.35
N GLY A 243 5.76 -24.77 -0.21
CA GLY A 243 6.69 -24.00 0.58
C GLY A 243 6.43 -22.50 0.58
N TYR A 244 7.27 -21.77 1.30
CA TYR A 244 7.27 -20.31 1.39
C TYR A 244 8.68 -19.77 1.19
N ARG A 245 8.79 -18.64 0.50
CA ARG A 245 10.05 -17.91 0.32
C ARG A 245 9.90 -16.44 0.68
N LEU A 246 11.00 -15.84 1.13
CA LEU A 246 11.09 -14.39 1.31
C LEU A 246 11.45 -13.72 -0.02
N SER A 247 10.73 -12.66 -0.38
CA SER A 247 11.02 -11.81 -1.53
C SER A 247 11.36 -10.38 -1.10
N GLY A 248 11.77 -9.54 -2.05
CA GLY A 248 12.18 -8.16 -1.77
C GLY A 248 13.67 -7.96 -1.47
N TRP A 249 14.53 -8.94 -1.75
CA TRP A 249 15.97 -8.89 -1.46
C TRP A 249 16.69 -7.67 -2.05
N GLY A 250 16.34 -7.24 -3.27
CA GLY A 250 16.92 -6.05 -3.91
C GLY A 250 16.67 -4.78 -3.11
N TYR A 251 15.44 -4.58 -2.63
CA TYR A 251 15.09 -3.45 -1.78
C TYR A 251 15.79 -3.50 -0.43
N LEU A 252 15.86 -4.69 0.20
CA LEU A 252 16.58 -4.86 1.48
C LEU A 252 18.07 -4.55 1.36
N LEU A 253 18.72 -4.99 0.29
CA LEU A 253 20.13 -4.65 0.01
C LEU A 253 20.30 -3.14 -0.19
N GLY A 254 19.37 -2.50 -0.90
CA GLY A 254 19.34 -1.04 -1.06
C GLY A 254 19.23 -0.31 0.29
N TYR A 255 18.31 -0.73 1.16
CA TYR A 255 18.16 -0.17 2.51
C TYR A 255 19.39 -0.40 3.39
N ALA A 256 19.97 -1.59 3.37
CA ALA A 256 21.19 -1.90 4.11
C ALA A 256 22.37 -1.04 3.64
N ALA A 257 22.53 -0.88 2.32
CA ALA A 257 23.54 -0.02 1.72
C ALA A 257 23.32 1.44 2.13
N ALA A 258 22.08 1.95 2.08
CA ALA A 258 21.74 3.28 2.55
C ALA A 258 22.11 3.47 4.03
N GLY A 259 21.74 2.53 4.92
CA GLY A 259 22.13 2.56 6.33
C GLY A 259 23.63 2.63 6.56
N LEU A 260 24.40 1.82 5.84
CA LEU A 260 25.87 1.85 5.90
C LEU A 260 26.44 3.18 5.37
N LEU A 261 25.87 3.73 4.31
CA LEU A 261 26.25 5.04 3.78
C LEU A 261 25.99 6.16 4.80
N LEU A 262 24.90 6.10 5.57
CA LEU A 262 24.58 7.07 6.63
C LEU A 262 25.58 7.06 7.80
N LEU A 263 26.35 5.98 7.99
CA LEU A 263 27.40 5.95 9.02
C LEU A 263 28.57 6.91 8.71
N TRP A 264 28.83 7.21 7.44
CA TRP A 264 29.88 8.17 7.03
C TRP A 264 29.59 9.60 7.49
N PRO A 265 28.44 10.23 7.15
CA PRO A 265 28.08 11.54 7.67
C PRO A 265 27.89 11.50 9.19
N ALA A 266 27.38 10.41 9.78
CA ALA A 266 27.31 10.27 11.24
C ALA A 266 28.71 10.37 11.89
N GLN A 267 29.70 9.66 11.35
CA GLN A 267 31.07 9.74 11.86
C GLN A 267 31.68 11.13 11.64
N ALA A 268 31.42 11.77 10.50
CA ALA A 268 31.90 13.12 10.21
C ALA A 268 31.32 14.15 11.19
N LEU A 269 30.01 14.07 11.46
CA LEU A 269 29.32 14.89 12.44
C LEU A 269 29.85 14.64 13.85
N TYR A 270 30.02 13.37 14.25
CA TYR A 270 30.59 13.00 15.56
C TYR A 270 31.98 13.63 15.78
N ARG A 271 32.84 13.63 14.74
CA ARG A 271 34.18 14.23 14.82
C ARG A 271 34.12 15.75 15.04
N ARG A 272 33.21 16.44 14.34
CA ARG A 272 33.05 17.90 14.36
C ARG A 272 32.20 18.43 15.52
N ARG A 273 31.45 17.55 16.19
CA ARG A 273 30.50 17.93 17.25
C ARG A 273 31.20 18.59 18.43
N ARG A 274 30.67 19.73 18.86
CA ARG A 274 31.10 20.42 20.08
C ARG A 274 30.53 19.69 21.29
N LEU A 275 31.32 19.54 22.35
CA LEU A 275 30.88 18.85 23.58
C LEU A 275 29.79 19.65 24.32
N GLU A 276 29.68 20.96 24.05
CA GLU A 276 28.69 21.87 24.60
C GLU A 276 27.27 21.67 24.04
N SER A 277 27.11 20.96 22.92
CA SER A 277 25.80 20.69 22.31
C SER A 277 24.98 19.62 23.05
N ALA A 278 25.43 19.18 24.22
CA ALA A 278 24.71 18.22 25.06
C ALA A 278 23.43 18.87 25.61
N GLY A 279 22.30 18.18 25.44
CA GLY A 279 20.98 18.64 25.83
C GLY A 279 20.25 19.51 24.80
N GLU A 280 20.86 19.95 23.69
CA GLU A 280 20.15 20.68 22.63
C GLU A 280 19.22 19.75 21.83
N VAL A 281 18.05 20.20 21.38
CA VAL A 281 17.16 19.35 20.56
C VAL A 281 17.74 19.13 19.16
N VAL A 282 18.30 20.18 18.55
CA VAL A 282 19.03 20.13 17.28
C VAL A 282 20.48 20.55 17.54
N ALA A 283 21.38 19.57 17.57
CA ALA A 283 22.80 19.76 17.88
C ALA A 283 23.59 20.46 16.76
N VAL A 284 23.05 20.50 15.53
CA VAL A 284 23.68 21.13 14.36
C VAL A 284 22.98 22.45 14.03
N ASN A 285 23.66 23.57 14.24
CA ASN A 285 23.08 24.90 14.06
C ASN A 285 22.50 25.16 12.65
N VAL A 286 23.15 24.62 11.60
CA VAL A 286 22.71 24.78 10.20
C VAL A 286 21.36 24.11 9.92
N LEU A 287 20.98 23.09 10.69
CA LEU A 287 19.71 22.38 10.52
C LEU A 287 18.55 23.03 11.28
N ARG A 288 18.82 23.99 12.17
CA ARG A 288 17.77 24.72 12.91
C ARG A 288 16.75 25.41 12.00
N PRO A 289 17.12 26.14 10.92
CA PRO A 289 16.14 26.70 10.00
C PRO A 289 15.36 25.61 9.25
N VAL A 290 16.05 24.57 8.75
CA VAL A 290 15.42 23.45 8.03
C VAL A 290 14.36 22.77 8.89
N PHE A 291 14.67 22.50 10.16
CA PHE A 291 13.75 21.90 11.13
C PHE A 291 12.46 22.74 11.32
N ARG A 292 12.58 24.08 11.34
CA ARG A 292 11.41 24.98 11.45
C ARG A 292 10.47 24.82 10.27
N TYR A 293 11.01 24.89 9.05
CA TYR A 293 10.21 24.79 7.84
C TYR A 293 9.59 23.40 7.67
N ILE A 294 10.33 22.33 7.99
CA ILE A 294 9.77 20.96 7.95
C ILE A 294 8.61 20.81 8.94
N LEU A 295 8.80 21.24 10.20
CA LEU A 295 7.74 21.07 11.20
C LEU A 295 6.53 21.98 10.93
N ALA A 296 6.75 23.17 10.37
CA ALA A 296 5.67 24.06 9.95
C ALA A 296 4.93 23.52 8.72
N ALA A 297 5.63 23.06 7.68
CA ALA A 297 4.98 22.48 6.50
C ALA A 297 4.24 21.18 6.84
N GLY A 298 4.86 20.30 7.64
CA GLY A 298 4.23 19.09 8.15
C GLY A 298 3.01 19.41 9.01
N GLY A 299 3.11 20.37 9.93
CA GLY A 299 1.98 20.83 10.75
C GLY A 299 0.84 21.42 9.92
N ALA A 300 1.16 22.18 8.87
CA ALA A 300 0.19 22.76 7.95
C ALA A 300 -0.62 21.67 7.23
N LEU A 301 0.06 20.72 6.57
CA LEU A 301 -0.61 19.64 5.84
C LEU A 301 -1.34 18.67 6.76
N VAL A 302 -0.70 18.22 7.84
CA VAL A 302 -1.30 17.26 8.79
C VAL A 302 -2.59 17.84 9.37
N LEU A 303 -2.57 19.08 9.85
CA LEU A 303 -3.77 19.66 10.46
C LEU A 303 -4.86 19.93 9.43
N ALA A 304 -4.50 20.44 8.25
CA ALA A 304 -5.47 20.75 7.19
C ALA A 304 -6.19 19.49 6.73
N CYS A 305 -5.46 18.41 6.39
CA CYS A 305 -6.06 17.13 5.99
C CYS A 305 -6.82 16.47 7.15
N PHE A 306 -6.28 16.50 8.37
CA PHE A 306 -6.94 15.88 9.51
C PHE A 306 -8.27 16.56 9.84
N LEU A 307 -8.34 17.89 9.79
CA LEU A 307 -9.59 18.61 10.06
C LEU A 307 -10.56 18.53 8.89
N SER A 308 -10.10 18.59 7.63
CA SER A 308 -10.98 18.45 6.47
C SER A 308 -11.71 17.11 6.49
N TRP A 309 -10.98 16.02 6.71
CA TRP A 309 -11.53 14.66 6.67
C TRP A 309 -12.16 14.24 8.00
N GLY A 310 -11.48 14.50 9.12
CA GLY A 310 -11.95 14.08 10.45
C GLY A 310 -13.23 14.78 10.89
N LEU A 311 -13.47 16.01 10.45
CA LEU A 311 -14.73 16.73 10.68
C LEU A 311 -15.69 16.66 9.48
N ASN A 312 -15.31 15.95 8.40
CA ASN A 312 -16.09 15.84 7.16
C ASN A 312 -16.56 17.21 6.67
N LEU A 313 -15.62 18.17 6.57
CA LEU A 313 -15.91 19.54 6.17
C LEU A 313 -16.30 19.66 4.68
N ARG A 314 -16.08 18.59 3.89
CA ARG A 314 -16.39 18.49 2.46
C ARG A 314 -15.88 19.70 1.66
N LEU A 315 -14.62 20.08 1.92
CA LEU A 315 -13.99 21.24 1.30
C LEU A 315 -13.82 21.08 -0.21
N ASP A 316 -13.67 19.85 -0.67
CA ASP A 316 -13.72 19.44 -2.08
C ASP A 316 -14.99 19.95 -2.79
N ARG A 317 -16.10 20.05 -2.06
CA ARG A 317 -17.39 20.51 -2.58
C ARG A 317 -17.62 22.01 -2.47
N MET A 318 -16.59 22.81 -2.21
CA MET A 318 -16.76 24.27 -2.08
C MET A 318 -15.91 25.04 -3.09
N GLY A 319 -15.24 24.34 -4.01
CA GLY A 319 -14.30 24.90 -4.99
C GLY A 319 -13.29 25.85 -4.33
N ALA A 320 -13.12 27.03 -4.93
CA ALA A 320 -12.18 28.05 -4.45
C ALA A 320 -12.39 28.48 -2.98
N LEU A 321 -13.63 28.44 -2.47
CA LEU A 321 -13.90 28.71 -1.05
C LEU A 321 -13.35 27.58 -0.17
N GLY A 322 -13.51 26.33 -0.60
CA GLY A 322 -12.94 25.16 0.05
C GLY A 322 -11.42 25.21 0.10
N ALA A 323 -10.78 25.56 -1.02
CA ALA A 323 -9.33 25.78 -1.10
C ALA A 323 -8.87 26.92 -0.18
N ALA A 324 -9.62 28.02 -0.11
CA ALA A 324 -9.32 29.13 0.81
C ALA A 324 -9.43 28.72 2.30
N VAL A 325 -10.46 27.94 2.66
CA VAL A 325 -10.61 27.38 4.01
C VAL A 325 -9.46 26.41 4.31
N PHE A 326 -9.10 25.53 3.37
CA PHE A 326 -7.97 24.62 3.52
C PHE A 326 -6.65 25.38 3.70
N ALA A 327 -6.43 26.46 2.96
CA ALA A 327 -5.29 27.36 3.15
C ALA A 327 -5.29 28.02 4.54
N ALA A 328 -6.45 28.39 5.09
CA ALA A 328 -6.55 28.92 6.44
C ALA A 328 -6.23 27.84 7.50
N LEU A 329 -6.66 26.60 7.30
CA LEU A 329 -6.29 25.47 8.17
C LEU A 329 -4.79 25.18 8.09
N MET A 330 -4.18 25.26 6.89
CA MET A 330 -2.74 25.17 6.70
C MET A 330 -2.00 26.29 7.45
N LEU A 331 -2.53 27.51 7.48
CA LEU A 331 -1.94 28.61 8.28
C LEU A 331 -1.94 28.27 9.77
N LEU A 332 -3.06 27.76 10.29
CA LEU A 332 -3.19 27.37 11.69
C LEU A 332 -2.22 26.23 12.03
N GLY A 333 -2.19 25.19 11.21
CA GLY A 333 -1.29 24.04 11.40
C GLY A 333 0.18 24.43 11.27
N GLY A 334 0.50 25.28 10.29
CA GLY A 334 1.84 25.82 10.09
C GLY A 334 2.28 26.70 11.25
N PHE A 335 1.37 27.50 11.81
CA PHE A 335 1.63 28.29 13.01
C PHE A 335 1.92 27.41 14.23
N ILE A 336 1.14 26.35 14.44
CA ILE A 336 1.37 25.37 15.51
C ILE A 336 2.72 24.67 15.32
N GLY A 337 3.00 24.17 14.11
CA GLY A 337 4.27 23.50 13.79
C GLY A 337 5.48 24.42 13.95
N TRP A 338 5.39 25.66 13.49
CA TRP A 338 6.43 26.68 13.66
C TRP A 338 6.66 27.01 15.14
N SER A 339 5.57 27.20 15.90
CA SER A 339 5.64 27.48 17.33
C SER A 339 6.26 26.32 18.09
N ALA A 340 5.87 25.09 17.79
CA ALA A 340 6.47 23.88 18.35
C ALA A 340 7.97 23.79 18.03
N ALA A 341 8.38 24.13 16.81
CA ALA A 341 9.80 24.14 16.43
C ALA A 341 10.57 25.14 17.30
N GLU A 342 10.04 26.35 17.47
CA GLU A 342 10.66 27.40 18.29
C GLU A 342 10.68 27.07 19.78
N MET A 343 9.63 26.44 20.31
CA MET A 343 9.62 25.92 21.67
C MET A 343 10.71 24.87 21.88
N LEU A 344 10.86 23.92 20.96
CA LEU A 344 11.87 22.87 21.02
C LEU A 344 13.30 23.44 20.93
N MET A 345 13.55 24.42 20.06
CA MET A 345 14.88 25.03 19.92
C MET A 345 15.24 25.94 21.10
N ARG A 346 14.29 26.76 21.60
CA ARG A 346 14.54 27.70 22.71
C ARG A 346 14.38 27.07 24.08
N LYS A 347 13.82 25.86 24.17
CA LYS A 347 13.40 25.20 25.41
C LYS A 347 12.51 26.10 26.28
N SER A 348 11.68 26.92 25.66
CA SER A 348 10.85 27.92 26.34
C SER A 348 9.54 28.12 25.60
N PHE A 349 8.46 28.30 26.36
CA PHE A 349 7.14 28.65 25.85
C PHE A 349 7.03 30.14 25.43
N ARG A 350 8.09 30.94 25.61
CA ARG A 350 8.11 32.36 25.19
C ARG A 350 8.34 32.49 23.68
N VAL A 351 7.35 32.04 22.91
CA VAL A 351 7.43 32.03 21.44
C VAL A 351 7.06 33.39 20.84
N PHE A 352 6.25 34.21 21.50
CA PHE A 352 5.65 35.42 20.90
C PHE A 352 6.58 36.62 20.62
N LYS A 353 7.90 36.53 20.92
CA LYS A 353 8.89 37.53 20.51
C LYS A 353 9.58 37.10 19.19
N MET A 354 8.80 37.14 18.10
CA MET A 354 9.09 36.45 16.83
C MET A 354 9.43 37.36 15.63
N GLY A 355 9.88 38.60 15.84
CA GLY A 355 10.36 39.57 14.81
C GLY A 355 10.37 39.12 13.33
N ARG A 356 11.57 38.83 12.78
CA ARG A 356 11.73 38.35 11.38
C ARG A 356 11.27 36.90 11.14
N ALA A 357 10.96 36.14 12.18
CA ALA A 357 10.53 34.75 12.05
C ALA A 357 9.08 34.64 11.53
N TRP A 358 8.22 35.62 11.83
CA TRP A 358 6.88 35.72 11.26
C TRP A 358 6.89 35.85 9.73
N LEU A 359 7.87 36.56 9.17
CA LEU A 359 8.03 36.67 7.72
C LEU A 359 8.31 35.28 7.10
N GLY A 360 9.11 34.45 7.76
CA GLY A 360 9.39 33.09 7.28
C GLY A 360 8.14 32.20 7.26
N LEU A 361 7.30 32.27 8.31
CA LEU A 361 6.02 31.56 8.35
C LEU A 361 5.05 32.08 7.28
N GLY A 362 4.93 33.40 7.13
CA GLY A 362 4.07 34.02 6.12
C GLY A 362 4.47 33.65 4.69
N VAL A 363 5.79 33.64 4.39
CA VAL A 363 6.31 33.20 3.09
C VAL A 363 6.02 31.72 2.86
N LEU A 364 6.25 30.85 3.85
CA LEU A 364 5.94 29.43 3.72
C LEU A 364 4.45 29.20 3.43
N TRP A 365 3.57 29.85 4.20
CA TRP A 365 2.13 29.76 3.99
C TRP A 365 1.71 30.29 2.61
N ALA A 366 2.25 31.42 2.18
CA ALA A 366 1.98 31.97 0.86
C ALA A 366 2.43 31.01 -0.26
N LEU A 367 3.56 30.33 -0.10
CA LEU A 367 4.03 29.32 -1.05
C LEU A 367 3.11 28.09 -1.09
N LEU A 368 2.71 27.55 0.06
CA LEU A 368 1.79 26.41 0.13
C LEU A 368 0.41 26.76 -0.43
N THR A 369 -0.08 27.96 -0.15
CA THR A 369 -1.34 28.48 -0.69
C THR A 369 -1.23 28.66 -2.20
N CYS A 370 -0.13 29.22 -2.70
CA CYS A 370 0.12 29.34 -4.13
C CYS A 370 0.10 27.96 -4.82
N LEU A 371 0.76 26.96 -4.24
CA LEU A 371 0.74 25.58 -4.78
C LEU A 371 -0.68 25.00 -4.80
N LEU A 372 -1.47 25.21 -3.74
CA LEU A 372 -2.86 24.78 -3.69
C LEU A 372 -3.69 25.42 -4.81
N PHE A 373 -3.57 26.74 -5.01
CA PHE A 373 -4.32 27.45 -6.05
C PHE A 373 -3.81 27.15 -7.47
N VAL A 374 -2.55 26.75 -7.65
CA VAL A 374 -2.06 26.23 -8.94
C VAL A 374 -2.80 24.95 -9.32
N VAL A 375 -3.15 24.12 -8.33
CA VAL A 375 -3.93 22.89 -8.53
C VAL A 375 -5.41 23.22 -8.73
N GLU A 376 -6.03 23.95 -7.80
CA GLU A 376 -7.46 24.31 -7.83
C GLU A 376 -7.88 25.07 -9.09
N LEU A 377 -7.02 25.97 -9.58
CA LEU A 377 -7.31 26.77 -10.78
C LEU A 377 -6.88 26.06 -12.08
N ASP A 378 -6.46 24.79 -11.99
CA ASP A 378 -5.91 24.00 -13.08
C ASP A 378 -4.87 24.76 -13.93
N ALA A 379 -3.96 25.50 -13.29
CA ALA A 379 -2.96 26.30 -14.00
C ALA A 379 -1.99 25.46 -14.85
N THR A 380 -1.97 24.15 -14.62
CA THR A 380 -1.17 23.16 -15.37
C THR A 380 -1.90 22.56 -16.57
N GLY A 381 -3.22 22.73 -16.67
CA GLY A 381 -4.06 22.06 -17.67
C GLY A 381 -4.20 20.55 -17.45
N PHE A 382 -4.05 20.08 -16.21
CA PHE A 382 -4.17 18.68 -15.85
C PHE A 382 -5.60 18.18 -15.99
N GLU A 383 -6.58 18.94 -15.48
CA GLU A 383 -7.99 18.53 -15.45
C GLU A 383 -8.57 18.46 -16.86
N ARG A 384 -8.18 19.41 -17.72
CA ARG A 384 -8.64 19.53 -19.11
C ARG A 384 -7.95 18.58 -20.09
N ARG A 385 -6.95 17.81 -19.63
CA ARG A 385 -6.14 16.98 -20.52
C ARG A 385 -6.84 15.66 -20.84
N VAL A 386 -7.41 15.59 -22.03
CA VAL A 386 -7.86 14.36 -22.71
C VAL A 386 -6.83 14.02 -23.82
N PRO A 387 -6.33 12.77 -23.91
CA PRO A 387 -5.39 12.39 -24.96
C PRO A 387 -6.07 12.37 -26.34
N ALA A 388 -5.32 12.62 -27.41
CA ALA A 388 -5.84 12.50 -28.78
C ALA A 388 -5.99 11.02 -29.20
N ALA A 389 -6.96 10.72 -30.06
CA ALA A 389 -7.27 9.33 -30.46
C ALA A 389 -6.09 8.59 -31.10
N ASP A 390 -5.25 9.30 -31.87
CA ASP A 390 -4.05 8.75 -32.51
C ASP A 390 -2.89 8.49 -31.53
N GLU A 391 -2.90 9.14 -30.36
CA GLU A 391 -1.92 8.91 -29.30
C GLU A 391 -2.27 7.70 -28.42
N VAL A 392 -3.52 7.23 -28.45
CA VAL A 392 -4.02 6.15 -27.59
C VAL A 392 -3.80 4.79 -28.24
N ARG A 393 -3.02 3.94 -27.55
CA ARG A 393 -2.86 2.53 -27.95
C ARG A 393 -3.98 1.65 -27.42
N SER A 394 -4.44 1.92 -26.21
CA SER A 394 -5.58 1.25 -25.60
C SER A 394 -6.08 2.07 -24.41
N VAL A 395 -7.38 2.03 -24.15
CA VAL A 395 -8.00 2.62 -22.96
C VAL A 395 -8.68 1.51 -22.16
N GLY A 396 -8.40 1.47 -20.86
CA GLY A 396 -9.13 0.62 -19.94
C GLY A 396 -10.07 1.45 -19.08
N VAL A 397 -11.38 1.23 -19.20
CA VAL A 397 -12.41 1.88 -18.39
C VAL A 397 -12.86 0.91 -17.29
N SER A 398 -12.96 1.35 -16.03
CA SER A 398 -13.47 0.49 -14.96
C SER A 398 -14.33 1.24 -13.96
N THR A 399 -15.41 0.59 -13.53
CA THR A 399 -16.31 1.04 -12.48
C THR A 399 -16.39 0.00 -11.37
N TYR A 400 -17.09 0.31 -10.29
CA TYR A 400 -17.39 -0.70 -9.28
C TYR A 400 -18.31 -1.78 -9.87
N THR A 401 -19.36 -1.35 -10.54
CA THR A 401 -20.38 -2.22 -11.17
C THR A 401 -19.81 -3.06 -12.31
N SER A 402 -18.78 -2.60 -13.03
CA SER A 402 -18.15 -3.40 -14.08
C SER A 402 -17.44 -4.66 -13.57
N GLY A 403 -17.06 -4.71 -12.29
CA GLY A 403 -16.36 -5.85 -11.68
C GLY A 403 -14.97 -6.16 -12.26
N GLY A 404 -14.54 -5.42 -13.28
CA GLY A 404 -13.33 -5.64 -14.05
C GLY A 404 -13.03 -4.46 -14.99
N GLN A 405 -11.88 -4.50 -15.65
CA GLN A 405 -11.45 -3.44 -16.56
C GLN A 405 -11.91 -3.73 -18.00
N MET A 406 -12.63 -2.79 -18.59
CA MET A 406 -13.11 -2.80 -19.97
C MET A 406 -12.01 -2.24 -20.87
N VAL A 407 -11.23 -3.11 -21.52
CA VAL A 407 -10.07 -2.75 -22.32
C VAL A 407 -10.46 -2.59 -23.78
N LEU A 408 -10.41 -1.37 -24.29
CA LEU A 408 -10.74 -1.01 -25.67
C LEU A 408 -9.47 -0.69 -26.48
N ARG A 409 -9.41 -1.19 -27.71
CA ARG A 409 -8.28 -1.04 -28.64
C ARG A 409 -8.75 -0.71 -30.05
N GLU A 410 -9.98 -1.05 -30.41
CA GLU A 410 -10.54 -0.67 -31.71
C GLU A 410 -10.75 0.85 -31.76
N PRO A 411 -10.37 1.54 -32.86
CA PRO A 411 -10.44 3.01 -32.92
C PRO A 411 -11.82 3.57 -32.58
N GLU A 412 -12.89 2.94 -33.10
CA GLU A 412 -14.27 3.36 -32.86
C GLU A 412 -14.67 3.25 -31.37
N ASN A 413 -14.26 2.16 -30.70
CA ASN A 413 -14.51 1.95 -29.27
C ASN A 413 -13.68 2.91 -28.40
N VAL A 414 -12.44 3.19 -28.81
CA VAL A 414 -11.55 4.15 -28.14
C VAL A 414 -12.14 5.56 -28.24
N GLU A 415 -12.72 5.93 -29.37
CA GLU A 415 -13.39 7.23 -29.57
C GLU A 415 -14.55 7.42 -28.59
N LEU A 416 -15.39 6.39 -28.36
CA LEU A 416 -16.47 6.45 -27.37
C LEU A 416 -15.96 6.69 -25.94
N ALA A 417 -14.88 6.03 -25.55
CA ALA A 417 -14.28 6.24 -24.23
C ALA A 417 -13.63 7.63 -24.10
N LEU A 418 -13.06 8.16 -25.18
CA LEU A 418 -12.56 9.53 -25.23
C LEU A 418 -13.68 10.56 -25.17
N GLU A 419 -14.80 10.29 -25.85
CA GLU A 419 -16.02 11.10 -25.78
C GLU A 419 -16.54 11.16 -24.34
N LEU A 420 -16.69 10.01 -23.68
CA LEU A 420 -17.12 9.97 -22.28
C LEU A 420 -16.16 10.75 -21.37
N HIS A 421 -14.84 10.58 -21.55
CA HIS A 421 -13.85 11.32 -20.78
C HIS A 421 -13.94 12.83 -21.04
N GLN A 422 -14.12 13.24 -22.30
CA GLN A 422 -14.27 14.64 -22.67
C GLN A 422 -15.55 15.25 -22.08
N ARG A 423 -16.67 14.54 -22.13
CA ARG A 423 -17.93 14.97 -21.51
C ARG A 423 -17.79 15.16 -20.01
N LEU A 424 -17.20 14.21 -19.29
CA LEU A 424 -16.95 14.34 -17.85
C LEU A 424 -16.07 15.55 -17.50
N VAL A 425 -15.12 15.90 -18.37
CA VAL A 425 -14.28 17.10 -18.22
C VAL A 425 -15.08 18.38 -18.49
N ASP A 426 -15.89 18.41 -19.55
CA ASP A 426 -16.69 19.57 -19.95
C ASP A 426 -17.86 19.83 -18.99
N GLU A 427 -18.47 18.78 -18.45
CA GLU A 427 -19.57 18.80 -17.49
C GLU A 427 -19.08 18.88 -16.03
N LYS A 428 -17.81 19.20 -15.78
CA LYS A 428 -17.23 19.32 -14.43
C LYS A 428 -18.11 20.13 -13.48
N GLU A 429 -18.55 21.32 -13.91
CA GLU A 429 -19.36 22.22 -13.07
C GLU A 429 -20.69 21.59 -12.65
N LEU A 430 -21.33 20.83 -13.54
CA LEU A 430 -22.58 20.13 -13.27
C LEU A 430 -22.39 19.09 -12.16
N TYR A 431 -21.32 18.30 -12.25
CA TYR A 431 -20.97 17.29 -11.25
C TYR A 431 -20.55 17.89 -9.91
N GLU A 432 -19.80 18.98 -9.92
CA GLU A 432 -19.44 19.68 -8.68
C GLU A 432 -20.68 20.23 -7.97
N VAL A 433 -21.58 20.90 -8.68
CA VAL A 433 -22.84 21.43 -8.13
C VAL A 433 -23.70 20.33 -7.51
N ALA A 434 -23.86 19.20 -8.21
CA ALA A 434 -24.56 18.04 -7.69
C ALA A 434 -23.94 17.52 -6.37
N GLN A 435 -22.62 17.37 -6.35
CA GLN A 435 -21.91 16.98 -5.13
C GLN A 435 -22.10 18.00 -4.00
N MET A 436 -22.04 19.32 -4.28
CA MET A 436 -22.30 20.37 -3.30
C MET A 436 -23.70 20.26 -2.70
N ALA A 437 -24.71 20.03 -3.53
CA ALA A 437 -26.09 19.82 -3.11
C ALA A 437 -26.30 18.53 -2.29
N GLY A 438 -25.33 17.62 -2.32
CA GLY A 438 -25.42 16.31 -1.68
C GLY A 438 -26.41 15.39 -2.38
N LEU A 439 -26.65 15.62 -3.67
CA LEU A 439 -27.59 14.87 -4.51
C LEU A 439 -26.88 14.44 -5.79
N PRO A 440 -27.15 13.23 -6.31
CA PRO A 440 -28.01 12.19 -5.72
C PRO A 440 -27.35 11.52 -4.51
N LEU A 441 -28.09 10.61 -3.84
CA LEU A 441 -27.61 9.88 -2.66
C LEU A 441 -26.26 9.20 -2.94
N PRO A 442 -25.35 9.08 -1.95
CA PRO A 442 -24.00 8.55 -2.16
C PRO A 442 -23.92 7.23 -2.92
N ASP A 443 -24.88 6.34 -2.72
CA ASP A 443 -24.91 4.99 -3.30
C ASP A 443 -25.27 4.95 -4.79
N THR A 444 -25.64 6.10 -5.37
CA THR A 444 -26.00 6.22 -6.80
C THR A 444 -24.86 6.73 -7.67
N TRP A 445 -23.69 7.01 -7.06
CA TRP A 445 -22.52 7.50 -7.77
C TRP A 445 -21.64 6.36 -8.24
N GLU A 446 -21.37 6.33 -9.53
CA GLU A 446 -20.39 5.45 -10.15
C GLU A 446 -19.02 6.10 -10.19
N THR A 447 -17.99 5.37 -9.75
CA THR A 447 -16.60 5.82 -9.89
C THR A 447 -16.02 5.30 -11.18
N VAL A 448 -15.85 6.17 -12.17
CA VAL A 448 -15.31 5.83 -13.49
C VAL A 448 -13.81 6.08 -13.51
N ASN A 449 -13.02 5.01 -13.71
CA ASN A 449 -11.57 5.10 -13.83
C ASN A 449 -11.15 4.88 -15.29
N PHE A 450 -10.35 5.78 -15.83
CA PHE A 450 -9.70 5.61 -17.13
C PHE A 450 -8.22 5.31 -16.94
N THR A 451 -7.74 4.28 -17.63
CA THR A 451 -6.32 3.92 -17.73
C THR A 451 -5.91 3.86 -19.18
N TYR A 452 -5.30 4.92 -19.68
CA TYR A 452 -4.76 4.97 -21.04
C TYR A 452 -3.36 4.40 -21.05
N THR A 453 -3.07 3.58 -22.07
CA THR A 453 -1.71 3.29 -22.52
C THR A 453 -1.49 4.06 -23.81
N LEU A 454 -0.53 4.98 -23.81
CA LEU A 454 -0.22 5.82 -24.96
C LEU A 454 0.77 5.13 -25.90
N ALA A 455 0.85 5.60 -27.14
CA ALA A 455 1.72 5.05 -28.18
C ALA A 455 3.22 5.10 -27.80
N ASP A 456 3.63 6.09 -26.99
CA ASP A 456 4.99 6.22 -26.46
C ASP A 456 5.31 5.26 -25.28
N GLY A 457 4.32 4.48 -24.85
CA GLY A 457 4.42 3.54 -23.73
C GLY A 457 4.15 4.17 -22.36
N SER A 458 3.88 5.47 -22.28
CA SER A 458 3.46 6.13 -21.05
C SER A 458 2.01 5.78 -20.68
N ARG A 459 1.62 6.04 -19.43
CA ARG A 459 0.27 5.78 -18.93
C ARG A 459 -0.35 7.06 -18.39
N LEU A 460 -1.63 7.27 -18.71
CA LEU A 460 -2.46 8.35 -18.16
C LEU A 460 -3.59 7.71 -17.36
N LEU A 461 -3.75 8.15 -16.11
CA LEU A 461 -4.78 7.65 -15.19
C LEU A 461 -5.73 8.80 -14.83
N ARG A 462 -7.03 8.53 -14.85
CA ARG A 462 -8.07 9.48 -14.46
C ARG A 462 -9.16 8.79 -13.65
N ARG A 463 -9.75 9.52 -12.70
CA ARG A 463 -10.87 9.03 -11.88
C ARG A 463 -11.93 10.11 -11.75
N TYR A 464 -13.14 9.78 -12.14
CA TYR A 464 -14.31 10.67 -12.07
C TYR A 464 -15.44 10.01 -11.29
N LYS A 465 -16.40 10.82 -10.86
CA LYS A 465 -17.68 10.35 -10.33
C LYS A 465 -18.76 10.73 -11.33
N ALA A 466 -19.57 9.76 -11.73
CA ALA A 466 -20.70 9.92 -12.64
C ALA A 466 -21.98 9.40 -11.97
N ALA A 467 -23.13 9.95 -12.31
CA ALA A 467 -24.42 9.48 -11.80
C ALA A 467 -25.55 9.84 -12.78
N ALA A 468 -26.50 8.93 -12.95
CA ALA A 468 -27.57 9.08 -13.95
C ALA A 468 -28.49 10.27 -13.63
N ALA A 469 -28.69 10.56 -12.34
CA ALA A 469 -29.46 11.73 -11.90
C ALA A 469 -28.78 13.07 -12.19
N VAL A 470 -27.49 13.07 -12.53
CA VAL A 470 -26.73 14.27 -12.90
C VAL A 470 -26.71 14.41 -14.43
N SER A 471 -26.26 13.35 -15.11
CA SER A 471 -26.25 13.27 -16.58
C SER A 471 -26.62 11.84 -16.98
N ALA A 472 -27.82 11.67 -17.53
CA ALA A 472 -28.28 10.39 -18.04
C ALA A 472 -27.46 9.99 -19.27
N GLU A 473 -27.15 10.94 -20.15
CA GLU A 473 -26.34 10.74 -21.36
C GLU A 473 -24.95 10.16 -21.04
N ASP A 474 -24.27 10.65 -20.00
CA ASP A 474 -22.97 10.14 -19.59
C ASP A 474 -23.04 8.69 -19.10
N ILE A 475 -24.10 8.34 -18.38
CA ILE A 475 -24.31 6.97 -17.91
C ILE A 475 -24.74 6.03 -19.05
N GLU A 476 -25.57 6.50 -19.98
CA GLU A 476 -25.95 5.76 -21.19
C GLU A 476 -24.72 5.47 -22.08
N LEU A 477 -23.82 6.44 -22.22
CA LEU A 477 -22.57 6.26 -22.96
C LEU A 477 -21.64 5.28 -22.23
N LEU A 478 -21.55 5.37 -20.90
CA LEU A 478 -20.81 4.40 -20.08
C LEU A 478 -21.39 2.98 -20.20
N GLU A 479 -22.71 2.84 -20.19
CA GLU A 479 -23.42 1.59 -20.40
C GLU A 479 -23.13 1.01 -21.80
N THR A 480 -23.18 1.86 -22.82
CA THR A 480 -22.81 1.50 -24.20
C THR A 480 -21.39 0.95 -24.24
N ILE A 481 -20.41 1.66 -23.65
CA ILE A 481 -19.02 1.21 -23.57
C ILE A 481 -18.90 -0.14 -22.84
N ALA A 482 -19.66 -0.33 -21.75
CA ALA A 482 -19.62 -1.55 -20.96
C ALA A 482 -20.20 -2.79 -21.67
N ASN A 483 -21.06 -2.55 -22.65
CA ASN A 483 -21.77 -3.56 -23.43
C ASN A 483 -21.21 -3.74 -24.85
N LEU A 484 -20.21 -2.95 -25.26
CA LEU A 484 -19.43 -3.22 -26.47
C LEU A 484 -18.79 -4.62 -26.38
N PRO A 485 -18.76 -5.43 -27.46
CA PRO A 485 -18.16 -6.76 -27.43
C PRO A 485 -16.73 -6.78 -26.89
N GLU A 486 -15.90 -5.81 -27.27
CA GLU A 486 -14.51 -5.70 -26.81
C GLU A 486 -14.44 -5.47 -25.29
N GLY A 487 -15.20 -4.49 -24.78
CA GLY A 487 -15.28 -4.16 -23.36
C GLY A 487 -15.86 -5.29 -22.53
N LEU A 488 -16.98 -5.86 -22.98
CA LEU A 488 -17.68 -6.96 -22.34
C LEU A 488 -16.78 -8.20 -22.22
N LEU A 489 -16.16 -8.64 -23.31
CA LEU A 489 -15.27 -9.80 -23.31
C LEU A 489 -14.07 -9.56 -22.40
N SER A 490 -13.49 -8.36 -22.41
CA SER A 490 -12.33 -8.05 -21.56
C SER A 490 -12.62 -8.09 -20.06
N ARG A 491 -13.85 -7.77 -19.63
CA ARG A 491 -14.25 -7.82 -18.22
C ARG A 491 -14.87 -9.15 -17.78
N LYS A 492 -15.50 -9.90 -18.69
CA LYS A 492 -16.25 -11.14 -18.36
C LYS A 492 -15.52 -12.43 -18.68
N LEU A 493 -14.56 -12.43 -19.61
CA LEU A 493 -13.83 -13.67 -19.91
C LEU A 493 -13.03 -14.09 -18.67
N PRO A 494 -13.09 -15.38 -18.29
CA PRO A 494 -12.25 -15.89 -17.22
C PRO A 494 -10.78 -15.82 -17.61
N ASP A 495 -9.90 -15.61 -16.63
CA ASP A 495 -8.45 -15.59 -16.80
C ASP A 495 -7.92 -16.90 -17.38
N VAL A 496 -8.61 -18.01 -17.08
CA VAL A 496 -8.32 -19.35 -17.64
C VAL A 496 -9.50 -19.88 -18.43
N GLU A 497 -9.24 -20.29 -19.67
CA GLU A 497 -10.27 -20.86 -20.55
C GLU A 497 -10.89 -22.14 -19.94
N PRO A 498 -12.23 -22.23 -19.85
CA PRO A 498 -12.90 -23.41 -19.32
C PRO A 498 -12.57 -24.70 -20.08
N SER A 499 -12.40 -25.78 -19.33
CA SER A 499 -12.14 -27.13 -19.83
C SER A 499 -12.66 -28.16 -18.83
N VAL A 500 -12.94 -29.38 -19.29
CA VAL A 500 -13.42 -30.48 -18.43
C VAL A 500 -12.50 -30.73 -17.22
N ARG A 501 -11.21 -30.37 -17.33
CA ARG A 501 -10.23 -30.58 -16.25
C ARG A 501 -10.19 -29.48 -15.20
N ASN A 502 -10.61 -28.26 -15.56
CA ASN A 502 -10.52 -27.10 -14.66
C ASN A 502 -11.87 -26.69 -14.09
N ILE A 503 -12.99 -27.06 -14.70
CA ILE A 503 -14.32 -26.87 -14.14
C ILE A 503 -14.44 -27.73 -12.87
N ALA A 504 -14.50 -27.08 -11.72
CA ALA A 504 -14.57 -27.73 -10.42
C ALA A 504 -16.02 -27.90 -9.94
N TYR A 505 -16.86 -26.93 -10.27
CA TYR A 505 -18.28 -26.91 -9.99
C TYR A 505 -18.99 -26.07 -11.05
N ALA A 506 -20.20 -26.45 -11.43
CA ALA A 506 -21.03 -25.66 -12.33
C ALA A 506 -22.50 -25.86 -11.96
N SER A 507 -23.23 -24.76 -11.89
CA SER A 507 -24.66 -24.79 -11.56
C SER A 507 -25.43 -23.74 -12.33
N ILE A 508 -26.70 -24.05 -12.57
CA ILE A 508 -27.70 -23.10 -13.05
C ILE A 508 -28.72 -22.97 -11.93
N SER A 509 -28.97 -21.74 -11.48
CA SER A 509 -29.97 -21.45 -10.46
C SER A 509 -31.00 -20.49 -11.05
N TRP A 510 -32.29 -20.84 -10.97
CA TRP A 510 -33.37 -19.97 -11.48
C TRP A 510 -34.50 -19.83 -10.48
N ALA A 511 -35.18 -18.69 -10.56
CA ALA A 511 -36.33 -18.39 -9.73
C ALA A 511 -37.61 -19.05 -10.27
N VAL A 512 -38.41 -19.61 -9.36
CA VAL A 512 -39.69 -20.26 -9.64
C VAL A 512 -40.78 -19.63 -8.76
N PRO A 513 -41.93 -19.24 -9.34
CA PRO A 513 -43.05 -18.74 -8.55
C PRO A 513 -43.64 -19.84 -7.65
N ASP A 514 -43.66 -19.62 -6.33
CA ASP A 514 -44.25 -20.52 -5.33
C ASP A 514 -45.28 -19.76 -4.45
N GLY A 515 -46.47 -19.56 -5.00
CA GLY A 515 -47.54 -18.80 -4.33
C GLY A 515 -47.22 -17.30 -4.22
N ASP A 516 -47.19 -16.77 -3.00
CA ASP A 516 -46.82 -15.36 -2.71
C ASP A 516 -45.30 -15.17 -2.53
N VAL A 517 -44.49 -16.22 -2.68
CA VAL A 517 -43.04 -16.20 -2.47
C VAL A 517 -42.33 -16.73 -3.71
N THR A 518 -41.17 -16.16 -4.03
CA THR A 518 -40.30 -16.69 -5.08
C THR A 518 -39.32 -17.70 -4.47
N SER A 519 -39.28 -18.91 -4.99
CA SER A 519 -38.33 -19.96 -4.61
C SER A 519 -37.19 -20.06 -5.64
N VAL A 520 -36.06 -20.65 -5.28
CA VAL A 520 -34.92 -20.86 -6.21
C VAL A 520 -34.71 -22.35 -6.42
N GLU A 521 -34.78 -22.80 -7.67
CA GLU A 521 -34.37 -24.13 -8.08
C GLU A 521 -32.94 -24.10 -8.63
N SER A 522 -32.20 -25.20 -8.48
CA SER A 522 -30.83 -25.30 -8.99
C SER A 522 -30.58 -26.65 -9.65
N LEU A 523 -29.85 -26.60 -10.76
CA LEU A 523 -29.37 -27.75 -11.52
C LEU A 523 -27.84 -27.75 -11.49
N GLU A 524 -27.25 -28.81 -10.96
CA GLU A 524 -25.81 -29.04 -11.02
C GLU A 524 -25.45 -29.69 -12.36
N LEU A 525 -24.44 -29.14 -13.03
CA LEU A 525 -23.98 -29.61 -14.34
C LEU A 525 -22.74 -30.48 -14.21
N THR A 526 -22.62 -31.49 -15.09
CA THR A 526 -21.35 -32.17 -15.29
C THR A 526 -20.33 -31.23 -15.95
N ALA A 527 -19.03 -31.54 -15.81
CA ALA A 527 -17.97 -30.71 -16.40
C ALA A 527 -18.04 -30.69 -17.94
N GLU A 528 -18.53 -31.77 -18.55
CA GLU A 528 -18.80 -31.86 -19.99
C GLU A 528 -19.97 -30.96 -20.42
N GLU A 529 -21.12 -31.04 -19.74
CA GLU A 529 -22.29 -30.20 -20.02
C GLU A 529 -21.99 -28.72 -19.81
N ALA A 530 -21.29 -28.38 -18.72
CA ALA A 530 -20.89 -27.01 -18.43
C ALA A 530 -19.94 -26.44 -19.49
N LEU A 531 -19.03 -27.27 -20.02
CA LEU A 531 -18.14 -26.87 -21.10
C LEU A 531 -18.89 -26.66 -22.41
N GLU A 532 -19.85 -27.53 -22.73
CA GLU A 532 -20.71 -27.39 -23.90
C GLU A 532 -21.54 -26.10 -23.83
N LEU A 533 -22.26 -25.88 -22.73
CA LEU A 533 -23.02 -24.66 -22.47
C LEU A 533 -22.15 -23.41 -22.60
N TYR A 534 -20.94 -23.42 -22.00
CA TYR A 534 -20.04 -22.28 -22.09
C TYR A 534 -19.56 -22.03 -23.53
N ARG A 535 -19.10 -23.07 -24.23
CA ARG A 535 -18.37 -22.92 -25.49
C ARG A 535 -19.27 -22.75 -26.70
N GLU A 536 -20.38 -23.48 -26.74
CA GLU A 536 -21.30 -23.52 -27.88
C GLU A 536 -22.45 -22.52 -27.75
N CYS A 537 -22.78 -22.06 -26.53
CA CYS A 537 -23.89 -21.15 -26.28
C CYS A 537 -23.44 -19.80 -25.70
N ILE A 538 -22.91 -19.79 -24.47
CA ILE A 538 -22.62 -18.54 -23.74
C ILE A 538 -21.55 -17.72 -24.47
N LEU A 539 -20.43 -18.33 -24.87
CA LEU A 539 -19.33 -17.60 -25.50
C LEU A 539 -19.72 -16.97 -26.86
N PRO A 540 -20.43 -17.67 -27.76
CA PRO A 540 -20.99 -17.05 -28.97
C PRO A 540 -21.98 -15.92 -28.69
N ASP A 541 -22.93 -16.11 -27.77
CA ASP A 541 -23.91 -15.07 -27.41
C ASP A 541 -23.21 -13.86 -26.75
N MET A 542 -22.13 -14.11 -26.00
CA MET A 542 -21.33 -13.06 -25.37
C MET A 542 -20.53 -12.25 -26.40
N ARG A 543 -20.00 -12.90 -27.44
CA ARG A 543 -19.33 -12.22 -28.57
C ARG A 543 -20.27 -11.35 -29.38
N GLU A 544 -21.56 -11.69 -29.40
CA GLU A 544 -22.62 -10.91 -30.02
C GLU A 544 -23.22 -9.85 -29.08
N ALA A 545 -22.64 -9.67 -27.88
CA ALA A 545 -23.16 -8.77 -26.83
C ALA A 545 -24.63 -9.02 -26.48
N LYS A 546 -25.03 -10.30 -26.44
CA LYS A 546 -26.38 -10.70 -26.02
C LYS A 546 -26.44 -11.11 -24.56
N ILE A 547 -25.36 -11.64 -23.99
CA ILE A 547 -25.29 -12.11 -22.60
C ILE A 547 -24.09 -11.49 -21.87
N GLY A 548 -24.20 -11.34 -20.54
CA GLY A 548 -23.16 -10.73 -19.70
C GLY A 548 -23.18 -9.21 -19.69
N LEU A 549 -24.30 -8.60 -20.07
CA LEU A 549 -24.55 -7.15 -20.11
C LEU A 549 -24.53 -6.52 -18.72
N ILE A 550 -24.35 -5.21 -18.68
CA ILE A 550 -24.45 -4.37 -17.48
C ILE A 550 -25.45 -3.27 -17.76
N TRP A 551 -26.28 -2.98 -16.77
CA TRP A 551 -27.20 -1.84 -16.80
C TRP A 551 -26.91 -0.93 -15.60
N PHE A 552 -26.69 0.35 -15.87
CA PHE A 552 -26.45 1.35 -14.82
C PHE A 552 -27.72 2.11 -14.43
N THR A 553 -28.77 2.05 -15.24
CA THR A 553 -30.04 2.79 -15.05
C THR A 553 -31.24 1.88 -14.71
N GLY A 554 -31.00 0.60 -14.39
CA GLY A 554 -32.04 -0.32 -13.91
C GLY A 554 -32.74 -1.16 -15.00
N GLY A 555 -32.16 -1.29 -16.20
CA GLY A 555 -32.68 -2.14 -17.28
C GLY A 555 -32.66 -3.66 -16.99
N GLU A 556 -31.88 -4.10 -15.99
CA GLU A 556 -31.68 -5.50 -15.60
C GLU A 556 -33.00 -6.25 -15.33
N VAL A 557 -34.03 -5.57 -14.83
CA VAL A 557 -35.30 -6.15 -14.38
C VAL A 557 -36.18 -6.64 -15.53
N SER A 558 -36.05 -6.06 -16.73
CA SER A 558 -36.90 -6.37 -17.90
C SER A 558 -36.18 -7.17 -19.00
N GLU A 559 -34.85 -7.12 -19.02
CA GLU A 559 -34.04 -7.69 -20.10
C GLU A 559 -33.22 -8.92 -19.67
N ALA A 560 -33.12 -9.18 -18.36
CA ALA A 560 -32.50 -10.38 -17.80
C ALA A 560 -33.54 -11.34 -17.23
N TYR A 561 -33.30 -12.64 -17.41
CA TYR A 561 -33.99 -13.69 -16.68
C TYR A 561 -33.35 -13.85 -15.30
N ASP A 562 -34.16 -14.15 -14.28
CA ASP A 562 -33.68 -14.57 -12.95
C ASP A 562 -33.21 -16.03 -13.02
N CYS A 563 -32.17 -16.23 -13.83
CA CYS A 563 -31.50 -17.49 -14.12
C CYS A 563 -29.99 -17.23 -14.17
N CYS A 564 -29.32 -17.53 -13.06
CA CYS A 564 -27.88 -17.37 -12.88
C CYS A 564 -27.14 -18.65 -13.28
N ILE A 565 -26.21 -18.52 -14.21
CA ILE A 565 -25.29 -19.58 -14.62
C ILE A 565 -23.95 -19.31 -13.94
N SER A 566 -23.46 -20.27 -13.15
CA SER A 566 -22.21 -20.15 -12.40
C SER A 566 -21.27 -21.30 -12.72
N LEU A 567 -20.01 -20.97 -13.00
CA LEU A 567 -18.92 -21.90 -13.24
C LEU A 567 -17.76 -21.56 -12.28
N GLU A 568 -17.40 -22.52 -11.43
CA GLU A 568 -16.22 -22.44 -10.59
C GLU A 568 -15.04 -23.08 -11.33
N LEU A 569 -14.13 -22.23 -11.81
CA LEU A 569 -12.94 -22.63 -12.54
C LEU A 569 -11.77 -22.73 -11.56
N SER A 570 -11.21 -23.92 -11.45
CA SER A 570 -9.96 -24.11 -10.73
C SER A 570 -8.79 -23.76 -11.62
N HIS A 571 -8.10 -22.67 -11.28
CA HIS A 571 -6.86 -22.31 -11.92
C HIS A 571 -5.72 -22.27 -10.91
N PHE A 572 -4.51 -22.21 -11.46
CA PHE A 572 -3.30 -22.34 -10.67
C PHE A 572 -2.49 -21.05 -10.68
N SER A 573 -2.44 -20.34 -9.54
CA SER A 573 -1.67 -19.11 -9.36
C SER A 573 -0.36 -19.37 -8.59
N PRO A 574 0.81 -18.93 -9.11
CA PRO A 574 2.11 -19.09 -8.45
C PRO A 574 2.18 -18.51 -7.02
N THR A 575 1.34 -17.53 -6.69
CA THR A 575 1.36 -16.80 -5.42
C THR A 575 0.33 -17.30 -4.41
N GLU A 576 -0.83 -17.79 -4.87
CA GLU A 576 -1.98 -18.11 -4.00
C GLU A 576 -2.34 -19.61 -3.94
N GLY A 577 -1.85 -20.43 -4.89
CA GLY A 577 -2.10 -21.86 -4.92
C GLY A 577 -3.20 -22.27 -5.91
N LYS A 578 -3.96 -23.34 -5.60
CA LYS A 578 -5.20 -23.67 -6.32
C LYS A 578 -6.19 -22.58 -5.96
N SER A 579 -6.35 -21.64 -6.87
CA SER A 579 -7.34 -20.57 -6.76
C SER A 579 -8.58 -21.01 -7.52
N TYR A 580 -9.71 -20.52 -7.05
CA TYR A 580 -10.97 -20.71 -7.72
C TYR A 580 -11.38 -19.35 -8.25
N GLU A 581 -11.67 -19.31 -9.53
CA GLU A 581 -12.26 -18.18 -10.21
C GLU A 581 -13.71 -18.54 -10.48
N THR A 582 -14.63 -17.70 -10.02
CA THR A 582 -16.04 -17.89 -10.31
C THR A 582 -16.39 -17.03 -11.51
N PHE A 583 -16.70 -17.69 -12.62
CA PHE A 583 -17.40 -17.06 -13.73
C PHE A 583 -18.90 -17.17 -13.46
N TYR A 584 -19.64 -16.07 -13.61
CA TYR A 584 -21.09 -16.12 -13.58
C TYR A 584 -21.71 -15.09 -14.54
N THR A 585 -22.89 -15.45 -15.03
CA THR A 585 -23.72 -14.58 -15.87
C THR A 585 -25.19 -14.91 -15.71
N TYR A 586 -26.05 -13.92 -15.90
CA TYR A 586 -27.49 -14.12 -16.03
C TYR A 586 -27.83 -14.32 -17.50
N ALA A 587 -28.80 -15.20 -17.76
CA ALA A 587 -29.41 -15.33 -19.09
C ALA A 587 -30.21 -14.06 -19.40
N THR A 588 -30.24 -13.65 -20.67
CA THR A 588 -30.97 -12.46 -21.10
C THR A 588 -32.05 -12.86 -22.09
N VAL A 589 -33.03 -11.98 -22.32
CA VAL A 589 -34.06 -12.20 -23.36
C VAL A 589 -33.45 -12.30 -24.77
N TYR A 590 -32.22 -11.79 -24.95
CA TYR A 590 -31.50 -11.75 -26.21
C TYR A 590 -30.60 -12.99 -26.46
N SER A 591 -30.27 -13.76 -25.43
CA SER A 591 -29.32 -14.89 -25.52
C SER A 591 -29.98 -16.18 -26.06
N GLU A 592 -30.40 -16.15 -27.33
CA GLU A 592 -31.18 -17.22 -27.96
C GLU A 592 -30.54 -18.62 -27.83
N ARG A 593 -29.22 -18.75 -27.99
CA ARG A 593 -28.54 -20.06 -27.94
C ARG A 593 -28.50 -20.56 -26.50
N THR A 594 -28.12 -19.70 -25.58
CA THR A 594 -28.12 -20.03 -24.15
C THR A 594 -29.53 -20.38 -23.67
N ASN A 595 -30.54 -19.60 -24.05
CA ASN A 595 -31.93 -19.83 -23.64
C ASN A 595 -32.47 -21.15 -24.17
N ALA A 596 -32.19 -21.49 -25.42
CA ALA A 596 -32.59 -22.78 -26.01
C ALA A 596 -31.98 -23.96 -25.25
N TRP A 597 -30.69 -23.87 -24.93
CA TRP A 597 -29.99 -24.90 -24.16
C TRP A 597 -30.58 -25.04 -22.74
N LEU A 598 -30.80 -23.91 -22.05
CA LEU A 598 -31.36 -23.89 -20.69
C LEU A 598 -32.74 -24.54 -20.63
N LEU A 599 -33.62 -24.22 -21.59
CA LEU A 599 -34.97 -24.79 -21.67
C LEU A 599 -34.95 -26.30 -21.99
N GLU A 600 -34.03 -26.75 -22.85
CA GLU A 600 -33.87 -28.19 -23.17
C GLU A 600 -33.44 -29.01 -21.94
N HIS A 601 -32.68 -28.39 -21.02
CA HIS A 601 -32.20 -29.00 -19.78
C HIS A 601 -33.12 -28.75 -18.57
N GLY A 602 -34.31 -28.17 -18.80
CA GLY A 602 -35.37 -28.03 -17.81
C GLY A 602 -35.27 -26.80 -16.90
N ALA A 603 -34.41 -25.83 -17.21
CA ALA A 603 -34.34 -24.57 -16.45
C ALA A 603 -35.53 -23.65 -16.80
N GLY A 604 -36.13 -23.03 -15.79
CA GLY A 604 -37.18 -22.02 -15.96
C GLY A 604 -36.57 -20.66 -16.29
N LEU A 605 -37.15 -19.97 -17.28
CA LEU A 605 -36.76 -18.62 -17.66
C LEU A 605 -37.92 -17.67 -17.36
N HIS A 606 -37.78 -16.90 -16.29
CA HIS A 606 -38.73 -15.88 -15.87
C HIS A 606 -38.00 -14.58 -15.60
N THR A 607 -38.54 -13.48 -16.11
CA THR A 607 -38.04 -12.14 -15.76
C THR A 607 -38.49 -11.78 -14.35
N PRO A 608 -37.75 -10.93 -13.62
CA PRO A 608 -38.21 -10.39 -12.34
C PRO A 608 -39.63 -9.82 -12.38
N GLU A 609 -40.02 -9.15 -13.47
CA GLU A 609 -41.38 -8.63 -13.66
C GLU A 609 -42.45 -9.74 -13.68
N GLU A 610 -42.18 -10.85 -14.37
CA GLU A 610 -43.07 -12.02 -14.41
C GLU A 610 -43.19 -12.71 -13.04
N LEU A 611 -42.17 -12.57 -12.19
CA LEU A 611 -42.14 -13.10 -10.82
C LEU A 611 -42.70 -12.11 -9.77
N GLY A 612 -42.99 -10.87 -10.16
CA GLY A 612 -43.41 -9.80 -9.24
C GLY A 612 -42.30 -9.26 -8.34
N ASN A 613 -41.04 -9.42 -8.74
CA ASN A 613 -39.85 -8.97 -8.00
C ASN A 613 -39.27 -7.69 -8.60
N GLU A 614 -38.73 -6.82 -7.75
CA GLU A 614 -38.05 -5.58 -8.18
C GLU A 614 -36.55 -5.79 -8.50
N TYR A 615 -35.99 -6.96 -8.16
CA TYR A 615 -34.57 -7.31 -8.31
C TYR A 615 -34.42 -8.81 -8.61
N LEU A 616 -33.27 -9.22 -9.13
CA LEU A 616 -32.88 -10.64 -9.26
C LEU A 616 -32.63 -11.24 -7.86
N ILE A 617 -33.12 -12.45 -7.60
CA ILE A 617 -33.15 -13.05 -6.24
C ILE A 617 -31.91 -13.91 -5.94
N SER A 618 -31.15 -14.33 -6.96
CA SER A 618 -30.16 -15.42 -6.83
C SER A 618 -28.92 -15.10 -5.97
#